data_AF-A0A1H2CKL9-F1
#
_entry.id   AF-A0A1H2CKL9-F1
#
_cell.length_a   1.000
_cell.length_b   1.000
_cell.length_c   1.000
_cell.angle_alpha   90.00
_cell.angle_beta   90.00
_cell.angle_gamma   90.00
#
_symmetry.space_group_name_H-M   'P 1'
#
loop_
_entity.id
_entity.type
_entity.pdbx_description
1 polymer ?
#
loop_
_entity_poly.entity_id
_entity_poly.type
_entity_poly.pdbx_seq_one_letter_code
_entity_poly.pdbx_strand_id
1 'polypeptide(L)'
;MLPAMLLDPAAAYPKVAVLRTALDSGDWPACRETLDTAEPVERTCLTAVAADTEGIADFLRGVLTGDPSDGAAGALLGRHLAGDARFVDAERLLVDAAARSPLDPAIWTVRLRTARGLRLGPSEARRRYDRLAEIDPQHVPGQSQYLRYLCGQDPAAAYEFARTASAEAPPGSLSPVLLAEYHLDRYVAADRGHFGDETVRAELAEAADRSVTHPDFRHTHGWVRVTSTFAMAYALIGDQQAAAELFGALGELDSAQPWDLLGDPATVISRYRKRATGGEQ
;
A
#
# COMPACT_ATOMS: atom_id res chain seq x y z
N MET A 1 -5.65 24.02 19.04
CA MET A 1 -6.49 22.95 18.46
C MET A 1 -5.77 22.52 17.19
N LEU A 2 -5.31 21.26 17.10
CA LEU A 2 -4.68 20.79 15.87
C LEU A 2 -5.74 20.79 14.75
N PRO A 3 -5.39 21.15 13.50
CA PRO A 3 -6.33 21.07 12.38
C PRO A 3 -6.88 19.64 12.23
N ALA A 4 -8.07 19.53 11.65
CA ALA A 4 -8.72 18.24 11.46
C ALA A 4 -7.90 17.39 10.50
N MET A 5 -7.48 16.21 10.94
CA MET A 5 -6.71 15.28 10.11
C MET A 5 -7.61 14.60 9.08
N LEU A 6 -7.16 14.57 7.83
CA LEU A 6 -7.86 14.01 6.69
C LEU A 6 -7.29 12.63 6.35
N LEU A 7 -8.02 11.58 6.73
CA LEU A 7 -7.65 10.19 6.47
C LEU A 7 -8.28 9.62 5.19
N ASP A 8 -9.31 10.28 4.63
CA ASP A 8 -9.92 9.83 3.39
C ASP A 8 -8.94 10.03 2.22
N PRO A 9 -8.53 8.97 1.50
CA PRO A 9 -7.62 9.10 0.36
C PRO A 9 -8.09 10.10 -0.72
N ALA A 10 -9.41 10.35 -0.83
CA ALA A 10 -9.94 11.35 -1.76
C ALA A 10 -9.43 12.78 -1.49
N ALA A 11 -9.00 13.08 -0.25
CA ALA A 11 -8.40 14.38 0.08
C ALA A 11 -7.05 14.60 -0.63
N ALA A 12 -6.28 13.54 -0.84
CA ALA A 12 -4.98 13.59 -1.52
C ALA A 12 -5.05 13.20 -3.00
N TYR A 13 -6.04 12.38 -3.39
CA TYR A 13 -6.11 11.74 -4.69
C TYR A 13 -7.52 11.92 -5.30
N PRO A 14 -7.77 12.98 -6.08
CA PRO A 14 -9.12 13.31 -6.57
C PRO A 14 -9.81 12.20 -7.38
N LYS A 15 -9.05 11.39 -8.13
CA LYS A 15 -9.58 10.25 -8.88
C LYS A 15 -10.29 9.20 -8.00
N VAL A 16 -9.99 9.16 -6.70
CA VAL A 16 -10.73 8.30 -5.74
C VAL A 16 -12.19 8.72 -5.65
N ALA A 17 -12.48 10.02 -5.53
CA ALA A 17 -13.85 10.53 -5.46
C ALA A 17 -14.61 10.35 -6.78
N VAL A 18 -13.91 10.54 -7.91
CA VAL A 18 -14.47 10.31 -9.26
C VAL A 18 -14.85 8.84 -9.43
N LEU A 19 -13.94 7.92 -9.09
CA LEU A 19 -14.20 6.49 -9.21
C LEU A 19 -15.32 6.03 -8.28
N ARG A 20 -15.37 6.51 -7.02
CA ARG A 20 -16.48 6.22 -6.10
C ARG A 20 -17.82 6.63 -6.71
N THR A 21 -17.91 7.85 -7.22
CA THR A 21 -19.14 8.38 -7.84
C THR A 21 -19.58 7.53 -9.02
N ALA A 22 -18.65 7.15 -9.91
CA ALA A 22 -18.95 6.31 -11.07
C ALA A 22 -19.40 4.90 -10.68
N LEU A 23 -18.80 4.30 -9.65
CA LEU A 23 -19.22 2.99 -9.14
C LEU A 23 -20.61 3.06 -8.49
N ASP A 24 -20.88 4.09 -7.69
CA ASP A 24 -22.18 4.30 -7.03
C ASP A 24 -23.31 4.51 -8.04
N SER A 25 -23.04 5.14 -9.18
CA SER A 25 -24.01 5.32 -10.28
C SER A 25 -24.09 4.14 -11.25
N GLY A 26 -23.25 3.11 -11.10
CA GLY A 26 -23.14 1.99 -12.04
C GLY A 26 -22.61 2.40 -13.44
N ASP A 27 -21.90 3.52 -13.54
CA ASP A 27 -21.35 4.05 -14.79
C ASP A 27 -20.00 3.38 -15.10
N TRP A 28 -20.06 2.19 -15.72
CA TRP A 28 -18.86 1.46 -16.09
C TRP A 28 -17.94 2.22 -17.07
N PRO A 29 -18.45 2.90 -18.12
CA PRO A 29 -17.61 3.76 -18.97
C PRO A 29 -16.81 4.82 -18.20
N ALA A 30 -17.43 5.52 -17.23
CA ALA A 30 -16.72 6.51 -16.41
C ALA A 30 -15.68 5.87 -15.47
N CYS A 31 -15.97 4.67 -14.94
CA CYS A 31 -14.99 3.88 -14.19
C CYS A 31 -13.75 3.56 -15.05
N ARG A 32 -13.97 3.11 -16.29
CA ARG A 32 -12.90 2.79 -17.25
C ARG A 32 -12.07 4.02 -17.61
N GLU A 33 -12.70 5.15 -17.91
CA GLU A 33 -11.99 6.40 -18.19
C GLU A 33 -11.04 6.79 -17.05
N THR A 34 -11.51 6.68 -15.80
CA THR A 34 -10.70 7.00 -14.63
C THR A 34 -9.53 6.03 -14.43
N LEU A 35 -9.78 4.73 -14.61
CA LEU A 35 -8.79 3.67 -14.36
C LEU A 35 -7.76 3.52 -15.49
N ASP A 36 -8.15 3.80 -16.74
CA ASP A 36 -7.29 3.62 -17.92
C ASP A 36 -6.38 4.84 -18.14
N THR A 37 -6.73 6.00 -17.56
CA THR A 37 -5.88 7.21 -17.55
C THR A 37 -4.99 7.32 -16.30
N ALA A 38 -5.07 6.36 -15.38
CA ALA A 38 -4.25 6.32 -14.18
C ALA A 38 -2.88 5.69 -14.44
N GLU A 39 -1.84 6.30 -13.86
CA GLU A 39 -0.50 5.69 -13.82
C GLU A 39 -0.56 4.32 -13.14
N PRO A 40 0.32 3.35 -13.45
CA PRO A 40 0.20 1.97 -12.99
C PRO A 40 0.00 1.83 -11.46
N VAL A 41 0.78 2.55 -10.65
CA VAL A 41 0.64 2.54 -9.18
C VAL A 41 -0.69 3.17 -8.74
N GLU A 42 -1.09 4.28 -9.34
CA GLU A 42 -2.38 4.93 -9.05
C GLU A 42 -3.54 4.01 -9.39
N ARG A 43 -3.51 3.36 -10.56
CA ARG A 43 -4.51 2.38 -10.99
C ARG A 43 -4.65 1.25 -9.97
N THR A 44 -3.55 0.66 -9.52
CA THR A 44 -3.58 -0.39 -8.49
C THR A 44 -4.18 0.12 -7.18
N CYS A 45 -3.82 1.32 -6.74
CA CYS A 45 -4.36 1.89 -5.50
C CYS A 45 -5.85 2.24 -5.62
N LEU A 46 -6.31 2.72 -6.79
CA LEU A 46 -7.72 2.98 -7.07
C LEU A 46 -8.59 1.72 -6.93
N THR A 47 -8.04 0.52 -7.18
CA THR A 47 -8.82 -0.72 -6.96
C THR A 47 -9.27 -0.89 -5.50
N ALA A 48 -8.57 -0.27 -4.54
CA ALA A 48 -8.95 -0.32 -3.13
C ALA A 48 -10.32 0.33 -2.86
N VAL A 49 -10.80 1.22 -3.74
CA VAL A 49 -12.14 1.81 -3.63
C VAL A 49 -13.21 0.73 -3.56
N ALA A 50 -13.08 -0.33 -4.35
CA ALA A 50 -14.07 -1.42 -4.37
C ALA A 50 -14.02 -2.35 -3.16
N ALA A 51 -13.02 -2.23 -2.27
CA ALA A 51 -12.89 -3.15 -1.14
C ALA A 51 -14.11 -3.09 -0.21
N ASP A 52 -14.64 -1.89 0.04
CA ASP A 52 -15.69 -1.65 1.05
C ASP A 52 -17.02 -1.18 0.42
N THR A 53 -17.17 -1.28 -0.90
CA THR A 53 -18.40 -0.86 -1.60
C THR A 53 -19.45 -1.96 -1.56
N GLU A 54 -20.59 -1.69 -0.92
CA GLU A 54 -21.72 -2.63 -0.87
C GLU A 54 -22.32 -2.87 -2.27
N GLY A 55 -22.70 -4.12 -2.57
CA GLY A 55 -23.32 -4.47 -3.86
C GLY A 55 -22.38 -4.48 -5.08
N ILE A 56 -21.13 -4.03 -4.93
CA ILE A 56 -20.21 -3.89 -6.07
C ILE A 56 -19.89 -5.22 -6.75
N ALA A 57 -19.91 -6.33 -6.00
CA ALA A 57 -19.61 -7.64 -6.53
C ALA A 57 -20.55 -8.05 -7.67
N ASP A 58 -21.86 -7.79 -7.52
CA ASP A 58 -22.86 -8.20 -8.51
C ASP A 58 -22.79 -7.31 -9.76
N PHE A 59 -22.56 -6.02 -9.57
CA PHE A 59 -22.29 -5.09 -10.67
C PHE A 59 -21.07 -5.53 -11.50
N LEU A 60 -19.93 -5.79 -10.85
CA LEU A 60 -18.69 -6.18 -11.54
C LEU A 60 -18.80 -7.57 -12.19
N ARG A 61 -19.56 -8.51 -11.61
CA ARG A 61 -19.90 -9.78 -12.28
C ARG A 61 -20.71 -9.55 -13.54
N GLY A 62 -21.66 -8.60 -13.52
CA GLY A 62 -22.42 -8.19 -14.70
C GLY A 62 -21.52 -7.66 -15.80
N VAL A 63 -20.58 -6.78 -15.46
CA VAL A 63 -19.55 -6.28 -16.39
C VAL A 63 -18.75 -7.44 -17.01
N LEU A 64 -18.21 -8.34 -16.18
CA LEU A 64 -17.43 -9.49 -16.65
C LEU A 64 -18.25 -10.53 -17.42
N THR A 65 -19.58 -10.55 -17.24
CA THR A 65 -20.46 -11.39 -18.07
C THR A 65 -20.56 -10.83 -19.50
N GLY A 66 -20.60 -9.49 -19.64
CA GLY A 66 -20.60 -8.82 -20.93
C GLY A 66 -19.23 -8.80 -21.61
N ASP A 67 -18.16 -8.58 -20.84
CA ASP A 67 -16.77 -8.63 -21.29
C ASP A 67 -15.88 -9.38 -20.29
N PRO A 68 -15.68 -10.71 -20.47
CA PRO A 68 -14.81 -11.50 -19.62
C PRO A 68 -13.33 -11.08 -19.66
N SER A 69 -12.93 -10.25 -20.63
CA SER A 69 -11.56 -9.76 -20.79
C SER A 69 -11.28 -8.45 -20.08
N ASP A 70 -12.29 -7.86 -19.44
CA ASP A 70 -12.14 -6.60 -18.72
C ASP A 70 -11.23 -6.74 -17.48
N GLY A 71 -9.94 -6.43 -17.67
CA GLY A 71 -8.93 -6.48 -16.61
C GLY A 71 -9.19 -5.52 -15.45
N ALA A 72 -9.81 -4.36 -15.70
CA ALA A 72 -10.15 -3.39 -14.67
C ALA A 72 -11.25 -3.96 -13.75
N ALA A 73 -12.30 -4.54 -14.32
CA ALA A 73 -13.36 -5.21 -13.58
C ALA A 73 -12.81 -6.42 -12.81
N GLY A 74 -11.95 -7.22 -13.44
CA GLY A 74 -11.27 -8.34 -12.80
C GLY A 74 -10.42 -7.92 -11.60
N ALA A 75 -9.65 -6.84 -11.72
CA ALA A 75 -8.84 -6.29 -10.63
C ALA A 75 -9.70 -5.76 -9.48
N LEU A 76 -10.76 -4.97 -9.77
CA LEU A 76 -11.69 -4.45 -8.77
C LEU A 76 -12.43 -5.58 -8.03
N LEU A 77 -12.97 -6.55 -8.76
CA LEU A 77 -13.72 -7.66 -8.16
C LEU A 77 -12.81 -8.57 -7.34
N GLY A 78 -11.62 -8.88 -7.86
CA GLY A 78 -10.63 -9.64 -7.10
C GLY A 78 -10.22 -8.90 -5.83
N ARG A 79 -10.03 -7.58 -5.90
CA ARG A 79 -9.69 -6.73 -4.75
C ARG A 79 -10.80 -6.71 -3.71
N HIS A 80 -12.06 -6.59 -4.13
CA HIS A 80 -13.25 -6.64 -3.28
C HIS A 80 -13.35 -8.01 -2.57
N LEU A 81 -13.31 -9.11 -3.31
CA LEU A 81 -13.39 -10.47 -2.74
C LEU A 81 -12.24 -10.75 -1.76
N ALA A 82 -11.02 -10.28 -2.06
CA ALA A 82 -9.89 -10.40 -1.13
C ALA A 82 -10.00 -9.44 0.08
N GLY A 83 -10.78 -8.37 -0.02
CA GLY A 83 -11.23 -7.50 1.08
C GLY A 83 -12.04 -8.29 2.09
N ASP A 84 -13.08 -8.98 1.61
CA ASP A 84 -13.99 -9.84 2.38
C ASP A 84 -13.39 -11.18 2.84
N ALA A 85 -12.07 -11.35 2.72
CA ALA A 85 -11.38 -12.61 2.96
C ALA A 85 -11.91 -13.83 2.16
N ARG A 86 -12.64 -13.60 1.06
CA ARG A 86 -13.10 -14.64 0.11
C ARG A 86 -11.99 -15.04 -0.86
N PHE A 87 -10.84 -15.45 -0.31
CA PHE A 87 -9.62 -15.65 -1.09
C PHE A 87 -9.72 -16.76 -2.14
N VAL A 88 -10.52 -17.81 -1.92
CA VAL A 88 -10.73 -18.89 -2.90
C VAL A 88 -11.49 -18.38 -4.12
N ASP A 89 -12.52 -17.57 -3.92
CA ASP A 89 -13.31 -16.98 -5.01
C ASP A 89 -12.49 -15.95 -5.78
N ALA A 90 -11.75 -15.11 -5.04
CA ALA A 90 -10.81 -14.16 -5.64
C ALA A 90 -9.75 -14.88 -6.49
N GLU A 91 -9.15 -15.97 -5.99
CA GLU A 91 -8.12 -16.71 -6.71
C GLU A 91 -8.65 -17.32 -8.02
N ARG A 92 -9.83 -17.95 -7.99
CA ARG A 92 -10.46 -18.51 -9.20
C ARG A 92 -10.65 -17.44 -10.28
N LEU A 93 -11.22 -16.30 -9.89
CA LEU A 93 -11.42 -15.15 -10.78
C LEU A 93 -10.08 -14.62 -11.32
N LEU A 94 -9.10 -14.41 -10.44
CA LEU A 94 -7.85 -13.77 -10.78
C LEU A 94 -6.94 -14.65 -11.64
N VAL A 95 -7.14 -15.97 -11.69
CA VAL A 95 -6.41 -16.85 -12.63
C VAL A 95 -6.79 -16.49 -14.06
N ASP A 96 -8.09 -16.42 -14.33
CA ASP A 96 -8.59 -16.06 -15.65
C ASP A 96 -8.27 -14.60 -15.98
N ALA A 97 -8.41 -13.67 -15.02
CA ALA A 97 -8.07 -12.27 -15.23
C ALA A 97 -6.59 -12.08 -15.59
N ALA A 98 -5.67 -12.77 -14.91
CA ALA A 98 -4.25 -12.70 -15.22
C ALA A 98 -3.89 -13.35 -16.57
N ALA A 99 -4.63 -14.38 -16.99
CA ALA A 99 -4.44 -14.98 -18.32
C ALA A 99 -4.88 -14.02 -19.44
N ARG A 100 -5.95 -13.25 -19.21
CA ARG A 100 -6.52 -12.32 -20.21
C ARG A 100 -5.82 -10.96 -20.22
N SER A 101 -5.40 -10.48 -19.05
CA SER A 101 -4.72 -9.19 -18.85
C SER A 101 -3.37 -9.38 -18.15
N PRO A 102 -2.40 -10.08 -18.78
CA PRO A 102 -1.16 -10.49 -18.13
C PRO A 102 -0.20 -9.34 -17.82
N LEU A 103 -0.48 -8.13 -18.30
CA LEU A 103 0.33 -6.92 -18.12
C LEU A 103 -0.31 -5.92 -17.12
N ASP A 104 -1.45 -6.25 -16.50
CA ASP A 104 -2.06 -5.37 -15.50
C ASP A 104 -1.45 -5.64 -14.11
N PRO A 105 -0.64 -4.72 -13.54
CA PRO A 105 0.01 -4.92 -12.25
C PRO A 105 -0.98 -4.94 -11.08
N ALA A 106 -2.20 -4.40 -11.25
CA ALA A 106 -3.22 -4.44 -10.21
C ALA A 106 -3.70 -5.88 -9.98
N ILE A 107 -3.88 -6.66 -11.05
CA ILE A 107 -4.25 -8.08 -10.96
C ILE A 107 -3.17 -8.85 -10.20
N TRP A 108 -1.90 -8.69 -10.57
CA TRP A 108 -0.79 -9.38 -9.91
C TRP A 108 -0.63 -8.97 -8.45
N THR A 109 -0.86 -7.70 -8.12
CA THR A 109 -0.86 -7.21 -6.73
C THR A 109 -1.93 -7.92 -5.88
N VAL A 110 -3.15 -8.09 -6.39
CA VAL A 110 -4.20 -8.84 -5.68
C VAL A 110 -3.85 -10.33 -5.61
N ARG A 111 -3.25 -10.92 -6.65
CA ARG A 111 -2.77 -12.32 -6.62
C ARG A 111 -1.67 -12.56 -5.57
N LEU A 112 -0.84 -11.57 -5.26
CA LEU A 112 0.10 -11.65 -4.13
C LEU A 112 -0.65 -11.61 -2.78
N ARG A 113 -1.69 -10.79 -2.68
CA ARG A 113 -2.57 -10.78 -1.50
C ARG A 113 -3.28 -12.12 -1.28
N THR A 114 -3.82 -12.74 -2.33
CA THR A 114 -4.45 -14.07 -2.22
C THR A 114 -3.44 -15.16 -1.91
N ALA A 115 -2.20 -15.07 -2.42
CA ALA A 115 -1.15 -16.03 -2.06
C ALA A 115 -0.89 -16.07 -0.55
N ARG A 116 -0.87 -14.90 0.11
CA ARG A 116 -0.78 -14.80 1.57
C ARG A 116 -2.04 -15.34 2.27
N GLY A 117 -3.23 -14.91 1.84
CA GLY A 117 -4.50 -15.33 2.44
C GLY A 117 -4.75 -16.85 2.34
N LEU A 118 -4.32 -17.47 1.24
CA LEU A 118 -4.41 -18.92 1.00
C LEU A 118 -3.20 -19.70 1.52
N ARG A 119 -2.17 -19.02 2.04
CA ARG A 119 -0.90 -19.63 2.48
C ARG A 119 -0.26 -20.50 1.39
N LEU A 120 -0.21 -19.98 0.16
CA LEU A 120 0.47 -20.66 -0.94
C LEU A 120 1.98 -20.72 -0.67
N GLY A 121 2.65 -21.73 -1.23
CA GLY A 121 4.07 -21.97 -1.00
C GLY A 121 5.00 -20.90 -1.61
N PRO A 122 6.26 -20.80 -1.14
CA PRO A 122 7.20 -19.73 -1.54
C PRO A 122 7.44 -19.61 -3.05
N SER A 123 7.52 -20.74 -3.77
CA SER A 123 7.74 -20.75 -5.21
C SER A 123 6.58 -20.11 -5.99
N GLU A 124 5.35 -20.29 -5.51
CA GLU A 124 4.16 -19.70 -6.14
C GLU A 124 4.11 -18.19 -5.92
N ALA A 125 4.37 -17.73 -4.68
CA ALA A 125 4.43 -16.32 -4.36
C ALA A 125 5.56 -15.60 -5.12
N ARG A 126 6.74 -16.22 -5.19
CA ARG A 126 7.89 -15.72 -5.97
C ARG A 126 7.54 -15.60 -7.45
N ARG A 127 6.99 -16.64 -8.10
CA ARG A 127 6.61 -16.57 -9.52
C ARG A 127 5.63 -15.41 -9.81
N ARG A 128 4.68 -15.16 -8.91
CA ARG A 128 3.72 -14.05 -9.04
C ARG A 128 4.42 -12.70 -8.90
N TYR A 129 5.35 -12.57 -7.96
CA TYR A 129 6.12 -11.35 -7.77
C TYR A 129 7.05 -11.08 -8.96
N ASP A 130 7.78 -12.09 -9.43
CA ASP A 130 8.67 -11.96 -10.60
C ASP A 130 7.88 -11.48 -11.82
N ARG A 131 6.67 -12.00 -12.03
CA ARG A 131 5.80 -11.56 -13.12
C ARG A 131 5.34 -10.10 -12.97
N LEU A 132 5.12 -9.63 -11.75
CA LEU A 132 4.80 -8.22 -11.49
C LEU A 132 6.03 -7.34 -11.69
N ALA A 133 7.21 -7.77 -11.23
CA ALA A 133 8.45 -7.05 -11.37
C ALA A 133 8.91 -6.93 -12.84
N GLU A 134 8.59 -7.91 -13.70
CA GLU A 134 8.77 -7.80 -15.15
C GLU A 134 7.96 -6.66 -15.78
N ILE A 135 6.81 -6.30 -15.19
CA ILE A 135 5.93 -5.23 -15.68
C ILE A 135 6.42 -3.88 -15.15
N ASP A 136 6.62 -3.81 -13.83
CA ASP A 136 7.02 -2.60 -13.12
C ASP A 136 7.85 -3.00 -11.87
N PRO A 137 9.19 -2.97 -11.96
CA PRO A 137 10.07 -3.34 -10.84
C PRO A 137 9.89 -2.45 -9.60
N GLN A 138 9.38 -1.22 -9.77
CA GLN A 138 9.21 -0.23 -8.70
C GLN A 138 7.74 -0.11 -8.26
N HIS A 139 6.92 -1.13 -8.56
CA HIS A 139 5.50 -1.18 -8.22
C HIS A 139 5.27 -1.41 -6.72
N VAL A 140 5.42 -0.35 -5.91
CA VAL A 140 5.35 -0.42 -4.44
C VAL A 140 4.12 -1.15 -3.89
N PRO A 141 2.88 -0.99 -4.40
CA PRO A 141 1.75 -1.78 -3.91
C PRO A 141 1.98 -3.29 -3.99
N GLY A 142 2.61 -3.77 -5.07
CA GLY A 142 2.97 -5.16 -5.27
C GLY A 142 4.14 -5.59 -4.39
N GLN A 143 5.20 -4.78 -4.33
CA GLN A 143 6.35 -5.02 -3.45
C GLN A 143 5.92 -5.15 -1.97
N SER A 144 5.05 -4.27 -1.47
CA SER A 144 4.51 -4.34 -0.11
C SER A 144 3.70 -5.62 0.15
N GLN A 145 2.94 -6.13 -0.84
CA GLN A 145 2.24 -7.41 -0.67
C GLN A 145 3.21 -8.59 -0.60
N TYR A 146 4.27 -8.57 -1.41
CA TYR A 146 5.29 -9.62 -1.39
C TYR A 146 6.13 -9.57 -0.11
N LEU A 147 6.54 -8.38 0.34
CA LEU A 147 7.21 -8.19 1.62
C LEU A 147 6.37 -8.75 2.78
N ARG A 148 5.08 -8.40 2.85
CA ARG A 148 4.18 -8.91 3.90
C ARG A 148 4.01 -10.44 3.83
N TYR A 149 4.04 -11.03 2.64
CA TYR A 149 4.09 -12.48 2.50
C TYR A 149 5.38 -13.05 3.11
N LEU A 150 6.55 -12.50 2.74
CA LEU A 150 7.84 -12.95 3.24
C LEU A 150 7.96 -12.79 4.76
N CYS A 151 7.52 -11.68 5.35
CA CYS A 151 7.52 -11.48 6.80
C CYS A 151 6.84 -12.64 7.55
N GLY A 152 5.73 -13.15 7.02
CA GLY A 152 5.00 -14.28 7.59
C GLY A 152 5.58 -15.67 7.27
N GLN A 153 6.66 -15.76 6.50
CA GLN A 153 7.27 -17.03 6.06
C GLN A 153 8.74 -17.14 6.48
N ASP A 154 9.55 -16.15 6.10
CA ASP A 154 10.99 -16.07 6.32
C ASP A 154 11.40 -14.60 6.50
N PRO A 155 11.53 -14.12 7.76
CA PRO A 155 11.93 -12.75 8.05
C PRO A 155 13.30 -12.35 7.50
N ALA A 156 14.24 -13.30 7.36
CA ALA A 156 15.56 -12.99 6.79
C ALA A 156 15.44 -12.74 5.28
N ALA A 157 14.64 -13.54 4.57
CA ALA A 157 14.33 -13.28 3.17
C ALA A 157 13.53 -11.97 2.98
N ALA A 158 12.63 -11.64 3.91
CA ALA A 158 11.89 -10.38 3.91
C ALA A 158 12.82 -9.17 4.01
N TYR A 159 13.79 -9.23 4.93
CA TYR A 159 14.81 -8.20 5.10
C TYR A 159 15.65 -8.02 3.84
N GLU A 160 16.22 -9.11 3.30
CA GLU A 160 17.03 -9.05 2.08
C GLU A 160 16.26 -8.51 0.88
N PHE A 161 14.98 -8.86 0.75
CA PHE A 161 14.09 -8.30 -0.27
C PHE A 161 13.92 -6.78 -0.11
N ALA A 162 13.56 -6.31 1.08
CA ALA A 162 13.36 -4.88 1.33
C ALA A 162 14.65 -4.07 1.13
N ARG A 163 15.79 -4.59 1.61
CA ARG A 163 17.11 -3.98 1.46
C ARG A 163 17.51 -3.86 0.00
N THR A 164 17.35 -4.94 -0.78
CA THR A 164 17.66 -4.94 -2.22
C THR A 164 16.76 -3.98 -2.98
N ALA A 165 15.45 -4.03 -2.75
CA ALA A 165 14.49 -3.15 -3.41
C ALA A 165 14.77 -1.68 -3.11
N SER A 166 15.12 -1.32 -1.87
CA SER A 166 15.52 0.05 -1.48
C SER A 166 16.81 0.50 -2.18
N ALA A 167 17.82 -0.37 -2.25
CA ALA A 167 19.12 -0.06 -2.85
C ALA A 167 19.05 0.13 -4.38
N GLU A 168 18.23 -0.68 -5.06
CA GLU A 168 18.04 -0.61 -6.52
C GLU A 168 17.06 0.48 -6.96
N ALA A 169 16.28 1.05 -6.03
CA ALA A 169 15.31 2.06 -6.35
C ALA A 169 15.96 3.39 -6.80
N PRO A 170 15.38 4.09 -7.78
CA PRO A 170 15.81 5.46 -8.12
C PRO A 170 15.72 6.40 -6.91
N PRO A 171 16.61 7.41 -6.79
CA PRO A 171 16.49 8.43 -5.75
C PRO A 171 15.14 9.15 -5.81
N GLY A 172 14.53 9.43 -4.65
CA GLY A 172 13.20 10.04 -4.53
C GLY A 172 12.02 9.11 -4.83
N SER A 173 12.27 7.81 -5.05
CA SER A 173 11.19 6.84 -5.26
C SER A 173 10.48 6.44 -3.96
N LEU A 174 9.34 5.77 -4.10
CA LEU A 174 8.55 5.29 -2.97
C LEU A 174 9.10 3.99 -2.35
N SER A 175 9.84 3.18 -3.11
CA SER A 175 10.27 1.81 -2.75
C SER A 175 11.12 1.68 -1.48
N PRO A 176 11.97 2.66 -1.09
CA PRO A 176 12.72 2.57 0.18
C PRO A 176 11.83 2.43 1.42
N VAL A 177 10.53 2.76 1.33
CA VAL A 177 9.54 2.52 2.39
C VAL A 177 9.48 1.05 2.84
N LEU A 178 9.88 0.09 2.00
CA LEU A 178 9.83 -1.33 2.31
C LEU A 178 10.69 -1.69 3.52
N LEU A 179 11.80 -0.98 3.77
CA LEU A 179 12.62 -1.16 4.97
C LEU A 179 11.86 -0.71 6.23
N ALA A 180 11.15 0.42 6.15
CA ALA A 180 10.29 0.87 7.22
C ALA A 180 9.12 -0.11 7.46
N GLU A 181 8.46 -0.58 6.41
CA GLU A 181 7.40 -1.60 6.52
C GLU A 181 7.90 -2.89 7.16
N TYR A 182 9.11 -3.36 6.78
CA TYR A 182 9.73 -4.53 7.39
C TYR A 182 9.96 -4.32 8.88
N HIS A 183 10.61 -3.23 9.29
CA HIS A 183 10.89 -3.01 10.71
C HIS A 183 9.64 -2.78 11.56
N LEU A 184 8.60 -2.14 11.00
CA LEU A 184 7.30 -2.02 11.67
C LEU A 184 6.65 -3.40 11.89
N ASP A 185 6.73 -4.30 10.91
CA ASP A 185 6.27 -5.68 11.06
C ASP A 185 7.04 -6.41 12.19
N ARG A 186 8.38 -6.26 12.23
CA ARG A 186 9.22 -6.82 13.31
C ARG A 186 8.84 -6.27 14.69
N TYR A 187 8.59 -4.98 14.78
CA TYR A 187 8.17 -4.30 16.01
C TYR A 187 6.84 -4.85 16.55
N VAL A 188 5.86 -5.07 15.65
CA VAL A 188 4.54 -5.61 16.04
C VAL A 188 4.61 -7.10 16.38
N ALA A 189 5.37 -7.89 15.61
CA ALA A 189 5.34 -9.33 15.68
C ALA A 189 6.25 -9.95 16.75
N ALA A 190 7.38 -9.34 17.08
CA ALA A 190 8.43 -10.02 17.84
C ALA A 190 8.98 -9.23 19.02
N ASP A 191 9.30 -7.96 18.85
CA ASP A 191 10.02 -7.22 19.89
C ASP A 191 9.81 -5.71 19.80
N ARG A 192 9.23 -5.11 20.85
CA ARG A 192 9.12 -3.66 20.96
C ARG A 192 10.48 -2.98 21.17
N GLY A 193 11.49 -3.72 21.62
CA GLY A 193 12.89 -3.32 21.74
C GLY A 193 13.64 -3.26 20.40
N HIS A 194 13.07 -3.81 19.31
CA HIS A 194 13.68 -3.82 17.96
C HIS A 194 14.11 -2.40 17.51
N PHE A 195 13.32 -1.39 17.83
CA PHE A 195 13.60 0.02 17.50
C PHE A 195 14.60 0.71 18.45
N GLY A 196 15.14 -0.01 19.42
CA GLY A 196 16.26 0.42 20.26
C GLY A 196 17.62 0.22 19.59
N ASP A 197 17.73 -0.57 18.53
CA ASP A 197 18.99 -0.87 17.83
C ASP A 197 19.43 0.32 16.95
N GLU A 198 20.68 0.76 17.13
CA GLU A 198 21.27 1.86 16.36
C GLU A 198 21.37 1.54 14.87
N THR A 199 21.55 0.26 14.52
CA THR A 199 21.58 -0.21 13.13
C THR A 199 20.25 0.05 12.44
N VAL A 200 19.13 -0.22 13.14
CA VAL A 200 17.78 0.01 12.62
C VAL A 200 17.52 1.50 12.44
N ARG A 201 18.02 2.34 13.35
CA ARG A 201 17.91 3.81 13.23
C ARG A 201 18.65 4.32 11.99
N ALA A 202 19.89 3.90 11.80
CA ALA A 202 20.71 4.29 10.65
C ALA A 202 20.07 3.83 9.33
N GLU A 203 19.55 2.60 9.29
CA GLU A 203 18.90 2.05 8.10
C GLU A 203 17.60 2.78 7.73
N LEU A 204 16.76 3.13 8.72
CA LEU A 204 15.57 3.94 8.50
C LEU A 204 15.91 5.34 7.99
N ALA A 205 16.99 5.94 8.50
CA ALA A 205 17.46 7.25 8.04
C ALA A 205 17.95 7.20 6.59
N GLU A 206 18.77 6.21 6.23
CA GLU A 206 19.21 6.02 4.84
C GLU A 206 18.03 5.78 3.89
N ALA A 207 17.05 4.97 4.30
CA ALA A 207 15.85 4.72 3.51
C ALA A 207 15.01 5.99 3.31
N ALA A 208 14.87 6.84 4.33
CA ALA A 208 14.16 8.11 4.23
C ALA A 208 14.90 9.09 3.30
N ASP A 209 16.24 9.20 3.42
CA ASP A 209 17.13 10.03 2.59
C ASP A 209 17.07 9.68 1.10
N ARG A 210 16.83 8.42 0.79
CA ARG A 210 16.61 7.95 -0.60
C ARG A 210 15.18 8.15 -1.09
N SER A 211 14.24 8.50 -0.20
CA SER A 211 12.81 8.58 -0.46
C SER A 211 12.24 9.92 -0.01
N VAL A 212 11.51 9.97 1.11
CA VAL A 212 10.66 11.09 1.54
C VAL A 212 11.41 12.38 1.87
N THR A 213 12.71 12.32 2.15
CA THR A 213 13.56 13.51 2.37
C THR A 213 14.42 13.85 1.15
N HIS A 214 14.38 13.03 0.10
CA HIS A 214 15.13 13.28 -1.13
C HIS A 214 14.52 14.45 -1.93
N PRO A 215 15.34 15.35 -2.52
CA PRO A 215 14.83 16.47 -3.33
C PRO A 215 13.95 16.08 -4.52
N ASP A 216 14.19 14.90 -5.09
CA ASP A 216 13.43 14.38 -6.24
C ASP A 216 12.13 13.62 -5.83
N PHE A 217 11.79 13.58 -4.54
CA PHE A 217 10.57 12.91 -4.07
C PHE A 217 9.32 13.55 -4.66
N ARG A 218 8.51 12.75 -5.36
CA ARG A 218 7.28 13.24 -6.02
C ARG A 218 6.04 12.85 -5.23
N HIS A 219 5.10 13.78 -5.11
CA HIS A 219 3.78 13.55 -4.51
C HIS A 219 2.84 12.80 -5.48
N THR A 220 3.28 11.66 -6.01
CA THR A 220 2.47 10.74 -6.82
C THR A 220 1.61 9.84 -5.92
N HIS A 221 0.64 9.11 -6.49
CA HIS A 221 -0.22 8.24 -5.69
C HIS A 221 0.58 7.30 -4.78
N GLY A 222 0.32 7.35 -3.48
CA GLY A 222 1.04 6.58 -2.45
C GLY A 222 1.95 7.43 -1.55
N TRP A 223 2.32 8.65 -1.96
CA TRP A 223 3.22 9.51 -1.18
C TRP A 223 2.73 9.73 0.26
N VAL A 224 1.43 9.99 0.47
CA VAL A 224 0.85 10.18 1.82
C VAL A 224 1.13 8.97 2.71
N ARG A 225 0.84 7.75 2.21
CA ARG A 225 1.07 6.52 2.98
C ARG A 225 2.54 6.32 3.28
N VAL A 226 3.42 6.56 2.31
CA VAL A 226 4.86 6.40 2.46
C VAL A 226 5.42 7.36 3.51
N THR A 227 5.06 8.64 3.43
CA THR A 227 5.45 9.64 4.42
C THR A 227 4.88 9.31 5.81
N SER A 228 3.62 8.86 5.91
CA SER A 228 3.03 8.40 7.17
C SER A 228 3.76 7.19 7.76
N THR A 229 4.20 6.24 6.92
CA THR A 229 4.97 5.07 7.38
C THR A 229 6.31 5.49 7.99
N PHE A 230 7.06 6.38 7.34
CA PHE A 230 8.30 6.91 7.90
C PHE A 230 8.04 7.74 9.18
N ALA A 231 7.01 8.58 9.19
CA ALA A 231 6.64 9.34 10.39
C ALA A 231 6.35 8.42 11.59
N MET A 232 5.63 7.31 11.36
CA MET A 232 5.41 6.28 12.39
C MET A 232 6.72 5.63 12.85
N ALA A 233 7.61 5.25 11.92
CA ALA A 233 8.89 4.64 12.24
C ALA A 233 9.76 5.58 13.10
N TYR A 234 9.92 6.86 12.70
CA TYR A 234 10.66 7.86 13.47
C TYR A 234 10.06 8.12 14.85
N ALA A 235 8.72 8.19 14.93
CA ALA A 235 8.03 8.36 16.19
C ALA A 235 8.26 7.19 17.17
N LEU A 236 8.34 5.96 16.65
CA LEU A 236 8.59 4.74 17.44
C LEU A 236 10.04 4.58 17.87
N ILE A 237 11.03 4.95 17.03
CA ILE A 237 12.45 5.02 17.46
C ILE A 237 12.70 6.23 18.37
N GLY A 238 11.73 7.13 18.54
CA GLY A 238 11.82 8.26 19.45
C GLY A 238 12.49 9.50 18.86
N ASP A 239 12.77 9.52 17.56
CA ASP A 239 13.23 10.72 16.86
C ASP A 239 12.05 11.66 16.59
N GLN A 240 11.77 12.52 17.58
CA GLN A 240 10.62 13.42 17.52
C GLN A 240 10.81 14.52 16.46
N GLN A 241 12.05 14.91 16.18
CA GLN A 241 12.32 15.97 15.20
C GLN A 241 12.01 15.46 13.79
N ALA A 242 12.58 14.33 13.39
CA ALA A 242 12.30 13.74 12.07
C ALA A 242 10.81 13.41 11.91
N ALA A 243 10.16 12.89 12.96
CA ALA A 243 8.71 12.65 12.94
C ALA A 243 7.92 13.95 12.74
N ALA A 244 8.29 15.04 13.43
CA ALA A 244 7.61 16.34 13.31
C ALA A 244 7.78 16.94 11.91
N GLU A 245 8.95 16.81 11.29
CA GLU A 245 9.21 17.26 9.92
C GLU A 245 8.31 16.53 8.91
N LEU A 246 8.18 15.20 9.02
CA LEU A 246 7.32 14.42 8.14
C LEU A 246 5.83 14.68 8.38
N PHE A 247 5.39 14.87 9.62
CA PHE A 247 4.03 15.32 9.91
C PHE A 247 3.77 16.73 9.37
N GLY A 248 4.78 17.61 9.40
CA GLY A 248 4.71 18.94 8.78
C GLY A 248 4.54 18.86 7.27
N ALA A 249 5.29 17.97 6.60
CA ALA A 249 5.20 17.74 5.16
C ALA A 249 3.82 17.18 4.72
N LEU A 250 3.21 16.35 5.57
CA LEU A 250 1.86 15.83 5.37
C LEU A 250 0.76 16.90 5.54
N GLY A 251 1.00 17.93 6.36
CA GLY A 251 0.00 18.94 6.69
C GLY A 251 -1.23 18.31 7.35
N GLU A 252 -2.42 18.53 6.77
CA GLU A 252 -3.68 17.93 7.26
C GLU A 252 -3.87 16.49 6.82
N LEU A 253 -3.13 16.03 5.79
CA LEU A 253 -3.27 14.68 5.26
C LEU A 253 -2.62 13.68 6.21
N ASP A 254 -3.17 12.47 6.29
CA ASP A 254 -2.46 11.31 6.83
C ASP A 254 -3.09 10.03 6.23
N SER A 255 -2.54 8.88 6.56
CA SER A 255 -3.02 7.59 6.09
C SER A 255 -3.43 6.71 7.26
N ALA A 256 -4.54 6.01 7.17
CA ALA A 256 -4.95 5.04 8.20
C ALA A 256 -3.90 3.93 8.38
N GLN A 257 -3.33 3.44 7.28
CA GLN A 257 -2.19 2.52 7.29
C GLN A 257 -0.88 3.32 7.29
N PRO A 258 0.13 2.97 8.11
CA PRO A 258 0.21 1.77 8.96
C PRO A 258 -0.25 1.97 10.42
N TRP A 259 -0.86 3.10 10.75
CA TRP A 259 -1.24 3.43 12.13
C TRP A 259 -2.31 2.51 12.72
N ASP A 260 -3.11 1.87 11.88
CA ASP A 260 -4.06 0.80 12.23
C ASP A 260 -3.39 -0.38 12.99
N LEU A 261 -2.08 -0.59 12.81
CA LEU A 261 -1.31 -1.57 13.57
C LEU A 261 -1.22 -1.26 15.07
N LEU A 262 -1.38 0.01 15.47
CA LEU A 262 -1.28 0.44 16.87
C LEU A 262 -2.63 0.71 17.53
N GLY A 263 -3.73 0.73 16.77
CA GLY A 263 -5.08 1.01 17.25
C GLY A 263 -5.87 1.87 16.27
N ASP A 264 -6.84 2.63 16.78
CA ASP A 264 -7.62 3.57 15.97
C ASP A 264 -6.70 4.66 15.36
N PRO A 265 -6.59 4.75 14.02
CA PRO A 265 -5.62 5.65 13.38
C PRO A 265 -5.81 7.11 13.77
N ALA A 266 -7.04 7.61 13.85
CA ALA A 266 -7.32 9.00 14.20
C ALA A 266 -6.77 9.35 15.59
N THR A 267 -7.02 8.47 16.56
CA THR A 267 -6.55 8.62 17.93
C THR A 267 -5.04 8.49 18.04
N VAL A 268 -4.44 7.48 17.41
CA VAL A 268 -3.01 7.19 17.50
C VAL A 268 -2.19 8.30 16.84
N ILE A 269 -2.55 8.70 15.62
CA ILE A 269 -1.81 9.74 14.90
C ILE A 269 -1.87 11.07 15.66
N SER A 270 -3.05 11.46 16.16
CA SER A 270 -3.20 12.67 16.97
C SER A 270 -2.27 12.67 18.18
N ARG A 271 -2.11 11.54 18.87
CA ARG A 271 -1.18 11.38 19.99
C ARG A 271 0.27 11.58 19.56
N TYR A 272 0.70 10.92 18.48
CA TYR A 272 2.09 10.99 18.01
C TYR A 272 2.43 12.35 17.40
N ARG A 273 1.51 12.98 16.67
CA ARG A 273 1.65 14.37 16.19
C ARG A 273 1.87 15.34 17.35
N LYS A 274 1.03 15.27 18.40
CA LYS A 274 1.19 16.11 19.61
C LYS A 274 2.54 15.91 20.26
N ARG A 275 2.95 14.65 20.45
CA ARG A 275 4.24 14.31 21.07
C ARG A 275 5.42 14.85 20.26
N ALA A 276 5.39 14.68 18.94
CA ALA A 276 6.45 15.13 18.04
C ALA A 276 6.59 16.66 18.03
N THR A 277 5.47 17.40 18.10
CA THR A 277 5.47 18.87 18.11
C THR A 277 5.61 19.49 19.51
N GLY A 278 5.97 18.71 20.54
CA GLY A 278 6.17 19.21 21.90
C GLY A 278 4.89 19.59 22.66
N GLY A 279 3.72 19.13 22.21
CA GLY A 279 2.48 19.22 22.99
C GLY A 279 2.53 18.22 24.15
N GLU A 280 2.50 18.71 25.39
CA GLU A 280 2.46 17.87 26.59
C GLU A 280 1.27 16.88 26.58
N GLN A 281 1.48 15.72 27.22
CA GLN A 281 0.57 14.56 27.26
C GLN A 281 -0.74 14.82 27.98
#